data_AF-A0A661QWX7-F1
#
_entry.id   AF-A0A661QWX7-F1
#
_cell.length_a   1.000
_cell.length_b   1.000
_cell.length_c   1.000
_cell.angle_alpha   90.00
_cell.angle_beta   90.00
_cell.angle_gamma   90.00
#
_symmetry.space_group_name_H-M   'P 1'
#
loop_
_entity.id
_entity.type
_entity.pdbx_description
1 polymer ?
#
loop_
_entity_poly.entity_id
_entity_poly.type
_entity_poly.pdbx_seq_one_letter_code
_entity_poly.pdbx_strand_id
1 'polypeptide(L)'
;MRGKIERIWENQTKDGEKYWVLSIDGKNYSVWDPAVLEGLSEGMEVEYEFRRSGKYNRITDLKKLDTSHQGLDAENPRDLKIIRMSCLRSAVEVLSGYGSELEERIEKTLEVSRRFERYVLNGE
;
A
#
# COMPACT_ATOMS: atom_id res chain seq x y z
N MET A 1 3.20 -0.09 -18.19
CA MET A 1 2.02 -0.99 -18.28
C MET A 1 1.55 -1.31 -16.88
N ARG A 2 0.30 -1.71 -16.68
CA ARG A 2 -0.23 -2.11 -15.36
C ARG A 2 -0.82 -3.51 -15.43
N GLY A 3 -0.81 -4.23 -14.32
CA GLY A 3 -1.42 -5.54 -14.21
C GLY A 3 -1.22 -6.17 -12.84
N LYS A 4 -1.88 -7.30 -12.62
CA LYS A 4 -1.81 -8.04 -11.36
C LYS A 4 -0.83 -9.20 -11.46
N ILE A 5 0.06 -9.34 -10.49
CA ILE A 5 0.93 -10.50 -10.38
C ILE A 5 0.08 -11.71 -10.03
N GLU A 6 0.05 -12.70 -10.93
CA GLU A 6 -0.65 -13.97 -10.71
C GLU A 6 0.30 -15.00 -10.11
N ARG A 7 1.57 -15.00 -10.54
CA ARG A 7 2.55 -15.99 -10.10
C ARG A 7 3.97 -15.48 -10.20
N ILE A 8 4.83 -15.88 -9.26
CA ILE A 8 6.29 -15.63 -9.28
C ILE A 8 7.04 -16.94 -9.11
N TRP A 9 8.02 -17.24 -9.96
CA TRP A 9 8.88 -18.42 -9.80
C TRP A 9 10.30 -18.22 -10.33
N GLU A 10 11.26 -18.94 -9.76
CA GLU A 10 12.66 -18.97 -10.19
C GLU A 10 12.86 -19.97 -11.33
N ASN A 11 13.75 -19.65 -12.25
CA ASN A 11 14.20 -20.52 -13.32
C ASN A 11 15.71 -20.33 -13.57
N GLN A 12 16.31 -21.23 -14.35
CA GLN A 12 17.73 -21.23 -14.64
C GLN A 12 17.97 -21.36 -16.15
N THR A 13 18.94 -20.64 -16.69
CA THR A 13 19.38 -20.80 -18.07
C THR A 13 20.13 -22.13 -18.23
N LYS A 14 20.34 -22.55 -19.48
CA LYS A 14 21.17 -23.72 -19.78
C LYS A 14 22.61 -23.57 -19.27
N ASP A 15 23.07 -22.32 -19.18
CA ASP A 15 24.43 -21.96 -18.75
C ASP A 15 24.51 -21.74 -17.22
N GLY A 16 23.40 -21.92 -16.50
CA GLY A 16 23.36 -21.91 -15.05
C GLY A 16 22.97 -20.55 -14.42
N GLU A 17 22.71 -19.52 -15.21
CA GLU A 17 22.28 -18.21 -14.69
C GLU A 17 20.84 -18.25 -14.19
N LYS A 18 20.61 -17.71 -12.99
CA LYS A 18 19.28 -17.65 -12.39
C LYS A 18 18.51 -16.43 -12.89
N TYR A 19 17.22 -16.62 -13.11
CA TYR A 19 16.28 -15.54 -13.41
C TYR A 19 14.90 -15.88 -12.85
N TRP A 20 14.05 -14.87 -12.71
CA TRP A 20 12.68 -15.05 -12.25
C TRP A 20 11.70 -14.80 -13.39
N VAL A 21 10.52 -15.39 -13.28
CA VAL A 21 9.42 -15.16 -14.18
C VAL A 21 8.21 -14.67 -13.38
N LEU A 22 7.65 -13.55 -13.82
CA LEU A 22 6.39 -13.02 -13.33
C LEU A 22 5.31 -13.31 -14.36
N SER A 23 4.21 -13.92 -13.93
CA SER A 23 2.97 -13.95 -14.70
C SER A 23 2.13 -12.76 -14.29
N ILE A 24 1.86 -11.85 -15.23
CA ILE A 24 1.06 -10.65 -15.03
C ILE A 24 -0.06 -10.66 -16.06
N ASP A 25 -1.31 -10.72 -15.60
CA ASP A 25 -2.53 -10.83 -16.42
C ASP A 25 -2.42 -11.91 -17.53
N GLY A 26 -1.98 -13.11 -17.17
CA GLY A 26 -1.81 -14.24 -18.10
C GLY A 26 -0.61 -14.15 -19.05
N LYS A 27 0.27 -13.15 -18.93
CA LYS A 27 1.50 -13.01 -19.73
C LYS A 27 2.75 -13.16 -18.88
N ASN A 28 3.76 -13.82 -19.43
CA ASN A 28 5.00 -14.09 -18.71
C ASN A 28 6.10 -13.10 -19.08
N TYR A 29 6.80 -12.62 -18.05
CA TYR A 29 7.88 -11.66 -18.13
C TYR A 29 9.10 -12.15 -17.36
N SER A 30 10.29 -12.02 -17.91
CA SER A 30 11.54 -12.38 -17.23
C SER A 30 12.11 -11.20 -16.45
N VAL A 31 12.60 -11.48 -15.25
CA VAL A 31 13.29 -10.54 -14.35
C VAL A 31 14.66 -11.13 -14.03
N TRP A 32 15.70 -10.32 -14.19
CA TRP A 32 17.10 -10.75 -14.00
C TRP A 32 17.77 -10.06 -12.80
N ASP A 33 17.18 -8.96 -12.34
CA ASP A 33 17.65 -8.25 -11.16
C ASP A 33 16.77 -8.63 -9.96
N PRO A 34 17.30 -9.34 -8.95
CA PRO A 34 16.53 -9.72 -7.77
C PRO A 34 16.07 -8.54 -6.94
N ALA A 35 16.74 -7.37 -7.02
CA ALA A 35 16.32 -6.17 -6.29
C ALA A 35 14.92 -5.71 -6.73
N VAL A 36 14.58 -5.92 -8.01
CA VAL A 36 13.26 -5.58 -8.57
C VAL A 36 12.13 -6.44 -7.98
N LEU A 37 12.47 -7.60 -7.41
CA LEU A 37 11.51 -8.52 -6.80
C LEU A 37 11.26 -8.24 -5.31
N GLU A 38 12.07 -7.38 -4.69
CA GLU A 38 12.05 -7.18 -3.25
C GLU A 38 10.67 -6.72 -2.79
N GLY A 39 10.03 -7.54 -1.95
CA GLY A 39 8.70 -7.30 -1.41
C GLY A 39 7.55 -7.33 -2.44
N LEU A 40 7.72 -8.04 -3.56
CA LEU A 40 6.60 -8.44 -4.42
C LEU A 40 5.94 -9.70 -3.88
N SER A 41 4.63 -9.81 -4.10
CA SER A 41 3.84 -10.98 -3.77
C SER A 41 2.81 -11.27 -4.86
N GLU A 42 2.40 -12.54 -4.95
CA GLU A 42 1.26 -12.92 -5.78
C GLU A 42 0.00 -12.19 -5.30
N GLY A 43 -0.80 -11.69 -6.24
CA GLY A 43 -1.98 -10.88 -6.00
C GLY A 43 -1.76 -9.37 -6.01
N MET A 44 -0.51 -8.90 -6.04
CA MET A 44 -0.18 -7.47 -6.03
C MET A 44 -0.43 -6.81 -7.39
N GLU A 45 -0.99 -5.59 -7.39
CA GLU A 45 -1.00 -4.73 -8.58
C GLU A 45 0.35 -4.02 -8.76
N VAL A 46 0.85 -4.00 -9.99
CA VAL A 46 2.14 -3.40 -10.31
C VAL A 46 2.06 -2.57 -11.58
N GLU A 47 2.84 -1.51 -11.62
CA GLU A 47 3.18 -0.78 -12.85
C GLU A 47 4.57 -1.21 -13.29
N TYR A 48 4.72 -1.61 -14.55
CA TYR A 48 5.96 -2.18 -15.04
C TYR A 48 6.26 -1.73 -16.47
N GLU A 49 7.54 -1.65 -16.76
CA GLU A 49 8.10 -1.49 -18.11
C GLU A 49 8.85 -2.74 -18.50
N PHE A 50 8.76 -3.10 -19.78
CA PHE A 50 9.50 -4.23 -20.30
C PHE A 50 10.05 -3.92 -21.69
N ARG A 51 11.15 -4.58 -22.01
CA ARG A 51 11.74 -4.57 -23.34
C ARG A 51 11.66 -5.97 -23.94
N ARG A 52 11.31 -6.04 -25.22
CA ARG A 52 11.29 -7.30 -25.96
C ARG A 52 12.71 -7.64 -26.41
N SER A 53 13.18 -8.84 -26.07
CA SER A 53 14.44 -9.41 -26.55
C SER A 53 14.14 -10.72 -27.26
N GLY A 54 14.10 -10.69 -28.59
CA GLY A 54 13.66 -11.81 -29.42
C GLY A 54 12.22 -12.23 -29.10
N LYS A 55 12.06 -13.44 -28.58
CA LYS A 55 10.76 -14.02 -28.20
C LYS A 55 10.35 -13.78 -26.74
N TYR A 56 11.20 -13.12 -25.96
CA TYR A 56 10.98 -12.93 -24.52
C TYR A 56 10.70 -11.46 -24.18
N ASN A 57 9.84 -11.25 -23.18
CA ASN A 57 9.59 -9.93 -22.59
C ASN A 57 10.38 -9.83 -21.29
N ARG A 58 11.31 -8.89 -21.20
CA ARG A 58 12.15 -8.68 -20.02
C ARG A 58 11.72 -7.41 -19.31
N ILE A 59 11.37 -7.51 -18.03
CA ILE A 59 11.08 -6.33 -17.20
C ILE A 59 12.36 -5.51 -17.00
N THR A 60 12.23 -4.20 -17.18
CA THR A 60 13.31 -3.21 -17.00
C THR A 60 13.05 -2.27 -15.84
N ASP A 61 11.78 -2.01 -15.53
CA ASP A 61 11.35 -1.24 -14.36
C ASP A 61 10.07 -1.86 -13.82
N LEU A 62 9.91 -1.89 -12.49
CA LEU A 62 8.71 -2.40 -11.84
C LEU A 62 8.49 -1.62 -10.54
N LYS A 63 7.30 -1.05 -10.43
CA LYS A 63 6.82 -0.29 -9.30
C LYS A 63 5.59 -0.97 -8.73
N LYS A 64 5.59 -1.13 -7.41
CA LYS A 64 4.41 -1.60 -6.68
C LYS A 64 3.35 -0.52 -6.78
N LEU A 65 2.14 -0.92 -7.17
CA LEU A 65 0.97 -0.10 -6.93
C LEU A 65 0.44 -0.58 -5.60
N ASP A 66 0.69 0.20 -4.54
CA ASP A 66 0.26 -0.15 -3.19
C ASP A 66 -1.26 -0.34 -3.17
N THR A 67 -1.67 -1.59 -3.31
CA THR A 67 -3.04 -2.06 -3.07
C THR A 67 -3.17 -2.59 -1.64
N SER A 68 -2.07 -2.53 -0.86
CA SER A 68 -1.94 -3.06 0.50
C SER A 68 -1.75 -1.97 1.56
N HIS A 69 -2.21 -0.76 1.28
CA HIS A 69 -2.55 0.20 2.32
C HIS A 69 -3.95 0.75 2.03
N GLN A 70 -4.97 0.11 2.61
CA GLN A 70 -6.12 0.86 3.14
C GLN A 70 -5.72 1.70 4.39
N GLY A 71 -4.45 2.10 4.51
CA GLY A 71 -4.15 3.35 5.17
C GLY A 71 -4.63 4.41 4.20
N LEU A 72 -5.67 5.14 4.57
CA LEU A 72 -6.20 6.23 3.74
C LEU A 72 -5.02 7.08 3.28
N ASP A 73 -4.70 7.04 1.98
CA ASP A 73 -3.86 8.05 1.35
C ASP A 73 -4.58 9.37 1.58
N ALA A 74 -4.19 10.00 2.68
CA ALA A 74 -4.53 11.34 3.10
C ALA A 74 -3.98 12.40 2.13
N GLU A 75 -3.73 12.05 0.86
CA GLU A 75 -3.30 12.96 -0.18
C GLU A 75 -4.47 13.82 -0.70
N ASN A 76 -5.72 13.34 -0.59
CA ASN A 76 -6.89 14.16 -0.89
C ASN A 76 -7.32 14.98 0.35
N PRO A 77 -7.25 16.33 0.32
CA PRO A 77 -7.62 17.19 1.45
C PRO A 77 -9.07 16.99 1.92
N ARG A 78 -9.95 16.53 1.03
CA ARG A 78 -11.34 16.22 1.36
C ARG A 78 -11.46 14.99 2.26
N ASP A 79 -10.70 13.94 1.97
CA ASP A 79 -10.78 12.67 2.70
C ASP A 79 -10.16 12.84 4.09
N LEU A 80 -9.04 13.56 4.19
CA LEU A 80 -8.49 14.02 5.47
C LEU A 80 -9.51 14.76 6.34
N LYS A 81 -10.27 15.68 5.73
CA LYS A 81 -11.30 16.43 6.44
C LYS A 81 -12.41 15.52 6.96
N ILE A 82 -12.82 14.53 6.18
CA ILE A 82 -13.83 13.53 6.58
C ILE A 82 -13.31 12.70 7.75
N ILE A 83 -12.09 12.17 7.68
CA ILE A 83 -11.45 11.38 8.73
C ILE A 83 -11.40 12.16 10.04
N ARG A 84 -10.91 13.41 9.99
CA ARG A 84 -10.80 14.28 11.18
C ARG A 84 -12.15 14.56 11.81
N MET A 85 -13.16 14.86 11.00
CA MET A 85 -14.52 15.08 11.49
C MET A 85 -15.10 13.81 12.14
N SER A 86 -14.86 12.65 11.54
CA SER A 86 -15.30 11.36 12.10
C SER A 86 -14.60 11.07 13.43
N CYS A 87 -13.27 11.22 13.49
CA CYS A 87 -12.48 10.99 14.71
C CYS A 87 -12.90 11.95 15.84
N LEU A 88 -13.15 13.23 15.52
CA LEU A 88 -13.62 14.21 16.48
C LEU A 88 -14.99 13.84 17.03
N ARG A 89 -15.93 13.45 16.17
CA ARG A 89 -17.26 13.00 16.60
C ARG A 89 -17.17 11.80 17.52
N SER A 90 -16.39 10.78 17.17
CA SER A 90 -16.20 9.60 18.02
C SER A 90 -15.57 9.96 19.37
N ALA A 91 -14.60 10.89 19.39
CA ALA A 91 -13.99 11.36 20.64
C ALA A 91 -15.02 12.04 21.56
N VAL A 92 -15.91 12.86 21.01
CA VAL A 92 -17.02 13.48 21.76
C VAL A 92 -17.96 12.42 22.33
N GLU A 93 -18.30 11.40 21.54
CA GLU A 93 -19.18 10.30 21.98
C GLU A 93 -18.54 9.50 23.14
N VAL A 94 -17.25 9.17 23.05
CA VAL A 94 -16.51 8.47 24.11
C VAL A 94 -16.41 9.31 25.39
N LEU A 95 -16.21 10.62 25.26
CA LEU A 95 -16.10 11.53 26.40
C LEU A 95 -17.45 12.15 26.82
N SER A 96 -18.57 11.66 26.28
CA SER A 96 -19.91 12.20 26.55
C SER A 96 -20.30 12.12 28.05
N GLY A 97 -19.75 11.15 28.78
CA GLY A 97 -19.93 10.97 30.23
C GLY A 97 -18.71 11.31 31.09
N TYR A 98 -17.66 11.92 30.52
CA TYR A 98 -16.47 12.29 31.28
C TYR A 98 -16.78 13.52 32.15
N GLY A 99 -16.80 13.33 33.46
CA GLY A 99 -17.06 14.38 34.45
C GLY A 99 -15.82 15.24 34.65
N SER A 100 -15.67 16.29 33.85
CA SER A 100 -14.63 17.31 34.00
C SER A 100 -15.19 18.69 33.68
N GLU A 101 -14.42 19.73 34.00
CA GLU A 101 -14.73 21.08 33.54
C GLU A 101 -14.69 21.17 32.01
N LEU A 102 -15.40 22.15 31.46
CA LEU A 102 -15.58 22.30 30.01
C LEU A 102 -14.25 22.42 29.26
N GLU A 103 -13.32 23.21 29.79
CA GLU A 103 -12.03 23.46 29.14
C GLU A 103 -11.18 22.19 29.08
N GLU A 104 -11.05 21.49 30.21
CA GLU A 104 -10.37 20.20 30.28
C GLU A 104 -11.00 19.16 29.33
N ARG A 105 -12.33 19.19 29.22
CA ARG A 105 -13.07 18.28 28.34
C ARG A 105 -12.79 18.55 26.87
N ILE A 106 -12.67 19.82 26.47
CA ILE A 106 -12.30 20.21 25.11
C ILE A 106 -10.88 19.71 24.81
N GLU A 107 -9.92 19.98 25.69
CA GLU A 107 -8.53 19.53 25.52
C GLU A 107 -8.44 18.02 25.37
N LYS A 108 -9.12 17.28 26.26
CA LYS A 108 -9.14 15.81 26.23
C LYS A 108 -9.79 15.27 24.96
N THR A 109 -10.84 15.92 24.47
CA THR A 109 -11.51 15.55 23.22
C THR A 109 -10.56 15.66 22.03
N LEU A 110 -9.79 16.75 21.95
CA LEU A 110 -8.81 16.94 20.89
C LEU A 110 -7.63 15.96 21.00
N GLU A 111 -7.20 15.62 22.21
CA GLU A 111 -6.17 14.60 22.44
C GLU A 111 -6.63 13.23 21.93
N VAL A 112 -7.83 12.80 22.32
CA VAL A 112 -8.42 11.52 21.91
C VAL A 112 -8.66 11.50 20.40
N SER A 113 -9.19 12.58 19.81
CA SER A 113 -9.44 12.62 18.37
C SER A 113 -8.14 12.49 17.56
N ARG A 114 -7.04 13.11 18.00
CA ARG A 114 -5.72 12.95 17.36
C ARG A 114 -5.16 11.53 17.51
N ARG A 115 -5.47 10.86 18.62
CA ARG A 115 -5.09 9.45 18.81
C ARG A 115 -5.85 8.54 17.84
N PHE A 116 -7.15 8.78 17.66
CA PHE A 116 -7.94 8.07 16.65
C PHE A 116 -7.45 8.35 15.23
N GLU A 117 -7.11 9.61 14.91
CA GLU A 117 -6.54 9.97 13.61
C GLU A 117 -5.24 9.20 13.33
N ARG A 118 -4.32 9.12 14.30
CA ARG A 118 -3.09 8.32 14.17
C ARG A 118 -3.37 6.83 13.95
N TYR A 119 -4.30 6.26 14.71
CA TYR A 119 -4.68 4.86 14.55
C TYR A 119 -5.29 4.58 13.16
N VAL A 120 -6.19 5.45 12.71
CA VAL A 120 -6.88 5.28 11.41
C VAL A 120 -5.93 5.45 10.23
N LEU A 121 -4.99 6.40 10.30
CA LEU A 121 -4.05 6.68 9.22
C LEU A 121 -2.86 5.72 9.22
N ASN A 122 -2.34 5.38 10.39
CA ASN A 122 -1.03 4.71 10.52
C ASN A 122 -1.12 3.32 11.19
N GLY A 123 -2.26 2.93 11.76
CA GLY A 123 -2.45 1.65 12.45
C GLY A 123 -1.86 1.58 13.87
N GLU A 124 -1.50 2.72 14.48
CA GLU A 124 -0.83 2.84 15.80
C GLU A 124 -1.75 3.16 16.98
#